data_AF-A0A6P3ZC49-F1
#
_entry.id   AF-A0A6P3ZC49-F1
#
_cell.length_a   1.000
_cell.length_b   1.000
_cell.length_c   1.000
_cell.angle_alpha   90.00
_cell.angle_beta   90.00
_cell.angle_gamma   90.00
#
_symmetry.space_group_name_H-M   'P 1'
#
loop_
_entity.id
_entity.type
_entity.pdbx_description
1 polymer ?
#
loop_
_entity_poly.entity_id
_entity_poly.type
_entity_poly.pdbx_seq_one_letter_code
_entity_poly.pdbx_strand_id
1 'polypeptide(L)'
;MIRASSVQGNQIGVLHLLHPGRPNISKAELKEQLSRMYEGTNPNVIFVFGFRTKFGGGKSTGFGLIYDSIEHAKRYEPKHRLNRNGLAPKIEKSRKQLKERKNSAKKIRGVKKTKASDAAKGGKKK
;
A
#
# COMPACT_ATOMS: atom_id res chain seq x y z
N MET A 1 19.48 16.55 -3.85
CA MET A 1 18.60 17.13 -4.88
C MET A 1 17.76 16.03 -5.51
N ILE A 2 16.43 16.20 -5.58
CA ILE A 2 15.50 15.20 -6.14
C ILE A 2 15.21 15.58 -7.59
N ARG A 3 15.38 14.64 -8.53
CA ARG A 3 14.98 14.82 -9.93
C ARG A 3 13.81 13.88 -10.23
N ALA A 4 12.68 14.45 -10.66
CA ALA A 4 11.48 13.71 -11.05
C ALA A 4 11.17 13.95 -12.54
N SER A 5 10.84 12.90 -13.29
CA SER A 5 10.33 12.98 -14.66
C SER A 5 8.88 12.51 -14.68
N SER A 6 7.94 13.38 -15.05
CA SER A 6 6.49 13.15 -15.02
C SER A 6 5.98 12.56 -16.35
N VAL A 7 5.04 11.61 -16.27
CA VAL A 7 4.20 11.14 -17.40
C VAL A 7 2.74 11.38 -16.99
N GLN A 8 1.97 12.09 -17.82
CA GLN A 8 0.65 12.66 -17.49
C GLN A 8 -0.47 11.62 -17.22
N GLY A 9 -1.46 12.00 -16.39
CA GLY A 9 -2.75 11.31 -16.17
C GLY A 9 -3.02 10.84 -14.72
N ASN A 10 -1.96 10.66 -13.96
CA ASN A 10 -1.80 10.55 -12.51
C ASN A 10 -0.29 10.70 -12.40
N GLN A 11 0.27 11.62 -11.61
CA GLN A 11 1.69 11.95 -11.76
C GLN A 11 2.58 10.77 -11.34
N ILE A 12 2.89 9.89 -12.29
CA ILE A 12 3.80 8.76 -12.15
C ILE A 12 5.17 9.28 -12.50
N GLY A 13 6.02 9.39 -11.47
CA GLY A 13 7.37 9.90 -11.60
C GLY A 13 8.42 8.86 -11.24
N VAL A 14 9.48 8.80 -12.04
CA VAL A 14 10.74 8.19 -11.59
C VAL A 14 11.45 9.20 -10.71
N LEU A 15 11.77 8.80 -9.48
CA LEU A 15 12.48 9.64 -8.51
C LEU A 15 13.96 9.26 -8.50
N HIS A 16 14.82 10.21 -8.86
CA HIS A 16 16.26 10.13 -8.64
C HIS A 16 16.63 10.94 -7.40
N LEU A 17 17.15 10.26 -6.38
CA LEU A 17 17.62 10.84 -5.13
C LEU A 17 19.13 10.92 -5.14
N LEU A 18 19.65 12.13 -4.94
CA LEU A 18 21.07 12.41 -4.74
C LEU A 18 21.29 12.78 -3.27
N HIS A 19 22.05 11.96 -2.55
CA HIS A 19 22.39 12.14 -1.14
C HIS A 19 23.90 11.89 -0.91
N PRO A 20 24.78 12.81 -1.38
CA PRO A 20 26.22 12.68 -1.21
C PRO A 20 26.60 12.71 0.27
N GLY A 21 27.44 11.77 0.71
CA GLY A 21 27.95 11.72 2.10
C GLY A 21 26.90 11.43 3.18
N ARG A 22 25.63 11.22 2.82
CA ARG A 22 24.55 10.86 3.74
C ARG A 22 24.03 9.44 3.48
N PRO A 23 23.52 8.76 4.52
CA PRO A 23 22.80 7.51 4.38
C PRO A 23 21.48 7.71 3.60
N ASN A 24 20.70 6.64 3.47
CA ASN A 24 19.44 6.68 2.75
C ASN A 24 18.44 7.66 3.41
N ILE A 25 17.74 8.43 2.57
CA ILE A 25 16.68 9.33 3.02
C ILE A 25 15.45 8.50 3.40
N SER A 26 14.82 8.85 4.52
CA SER A 26 13.60 8.18 4.97
C SER A 26 12.42 8.47 4.04
N LYS A 27 11.46 7.54 3.94
CA LYS A 27 10.26 7.75 3.09
C LYS A 27 9.35 8.86 3.61
N ALA A 28 9.37 9.13 4.92
CA ALA A 28 8.58 10.21 5.52
C ALA A 28 9.11 11.57 5.07
N GLU A 29 10.43 11.77 5.18
CA GLU A 29 11.10 12.99 4.73
C GLU A 29 10.93 13.22 3.23
N LEU A 30 10.96 12.16 2.41
CA LEU A 30 10.70 12.27 0.98
C LEU A 30 9.27 12.72 0.67
N LYS A 31 8.28 12.26 1.44
CA LYS A 31 6.90 12.70 1.27
C LYS A 31 6.74 14.18 1.60
N GLU A 32 7.41 14.65 2.65
CA GLU A 32 7.40 16.07 3.02
C GLU A 32 8.08 16.94 1.96
N GLN A 33 9.23 16.50 1.44
CA GLN A 33 9.92 17.23 0.37
C GLN A 33 9.11 17.26 -0.93
N LEU A 34 8.46 16.14 -1.30
CA LEU A 34 7.57 16.09 -2.45
C LEU A 34 6.31 16.93 -2.25
N SER A 35 5.75 16.94 -1.04
CA SER A 35 4.64 17.82 -0.68
C SER A 35 4.99 19.29 -0.90
N ARG A 36 6.19 19.72 -0.47
CA ARG A 36 6.68 21.09 -0.70
C ARG A 36 6.92 21.40 -2.18
N MET A 37 7.42 20.45 -2.96
CA MET A 37 7.70 20.66 -4.39
C MET A 37 6.44 20.76 -5.25
N TYR A 38 5.40 20.00 -4.92
CA TYR A 38 4.14 19.95 -5.66
C TYR A 38 3.02 20.67 -4.90
N GLU A 39 3.27 21.94 -4.54
CA GLU A 39 2.26 22.89 -4.06
C GLU A 39 1.55 22.53 -2.74
N GLY A 40 2.26 21.93 -1.78
CA GLY A 40 1.71 21.66 -0.45
C GLY A 40 0.68 20.53 -0.44
N THR A 41 0.73 19.64 -1.44
CA THR A 41 -0.14 18.46 -1.50
C THR A 41 -0.02 17.62 -0.22
N ASN A 42 -1.15 17.13 0.30
CA ASN A 42 -1.19 16.31 1.51
C ASN A 42 -0.24 15.09 1.41
N PRO A 43 0.65 14.85 2.40
CA PRO A 43 1.64 13.77 2.36
C PRO A 43 1.01 12.36 2.37
N ASN A 44 -0.26 12.25 2.76
CA ASN A 44 -1.02 11.01 2.73
C ASN A 44 -1.44 10.58 1.32
N VAL A 45 -1.47 11.52 0.37
CA VAL A 45 -1.83 11.28 -1.02
C VAL A 45 -0.61 10.94 -1.87
N ILE A 46 0.59 11.15 -1.32
CA ILE A 46 1.87 10.85 -1.95
C ILE A 46 2.34 9.44 -1.56
N PHE A 47 2.59 8.61 -2.57
CA PHE A 47 3.08 7.24 -2.41
C PHE A 47 4.45 7.10 -3.04
N VAL A 48 5.43 6.68 -2.24
CA VAL A 48 6.81 6.50 -2.69
C VAL A 48 7.25 5.06 -2.45
N PHE A 49 7.69 4.35 -3.49
CA PHE A 49 8.00 2.92 -3.42
C PHE A 49 9.13 2.51 -4.37
N GLY A 50 9.58 1.25 -4.24
CA GLY A 50 10.52 0.64 -5.18
C GLY A 50 11.92 1.25 -5.15
N PHE A 51 12.33 1.86 -4.04
CA PHE A 51 13.68 2.42 -3.92
C PHE A 51 14.76 1.35 -4.01
N ARG A 52 15.71 1.58 -4.90
CA ARG A 52 16.95 0.82 -5.08
C ARG A 52 18.13 1.77 -4.98
N THR A 53 19.06 1.47 -4.10
CA THR A 53 20.33 2.19 -3.95
C THR A 53 21.31 1.70 -5.01
N LYS A 54 22.07 2.61 -5.63
CA LYS A 54 23.19 2.23 -6.51
C LYS A 54 24.33 1.67 -5.67
N PHE A 55 25.06 0.69 -6.21
CA PHE A 55 26.30 0.21 -5.60
C PHE A 55 27.30 1.36 -5.43
N GLY A 56 27.94 1.45 -4.27
CA GLY A 56 28.77 2.60 -3.87
C GLY A 56 28.01 3.75 -3.21
N GLY A 57 26.67 3.68 -3.11
CA GLY A 57 25.87 4.66 -2.37
C GLY A 57 25.71 6.02 -3.09
N GLY A 58 25.21 7.03 -2.36
CA GLY A 58 25.04 8.41 -2.83
C GLY A 58 23.92 8.67 -3.85
N LYS A 59 23.45 7.64 -4.56
CA LYS A 59 22.31 7.71 -5.49
C LYS A 59 21.30 6.61 -5.21
N SER A 60 20.03 6.97 -5.18
CA SER A 60 18.91 6.02 -5.10
C SER A 60 17.86 6.34 -6.16
N THR A 61 17.30 5.30 -6.78
CA THR A 61 16.23 5.40 -7.77
C THR A 61 14.97 4.76 -7.21
N GLY A 62 13.82 5.40 -7.38
CA GLY A 62 12.52 4.84 -6.98
C GLY A 62 11.39 5.43 -7.80
N PHE A 63 10.17 5.18 -7.34
CA PHE A 63 8.95 5.65 -7.98
C PHE A 63 8.12 6.47 -7.00
N GLY A 64 7.53 7.54 -7.50
CA GLY A 64 6.57 8.39 -6.79
C GLY A 64 5.25 8.43 -7.55
N LEU A 65 4.15 8.30 -6.82
CA LEU A 65 2.79 8.52 -7.31
C LEU A 65 2.16 9.63 -6.47
N ILE A 66 1.61 10.62 -7.14
CA ILE A 66 0.84 11.71 -6.53
C ILE A 66 -0.57 11.61 -7.10
N TYR A 67 -1.55 11.46 -6.21
CA TYR A 67 -2.97 11.51 -6.55
C TYR A 67 -3.55 12.88 -6.15
N ASP A 68 -4.75 13.19 -6.64
CA ASP A 68 -5.46 14.41 -6.24
C ASP A 68 -6.22 14.22 -4.92
N SER A 69 -6.75 13.01 -4.68
CA SER A 69 -7.55 12.70 -3.48
C SER A 69 -7.20 11.35 -2.84
N ILE A 70 -7.52 11.22 -1.55
CA ILE A 70 -7.36 9.97 -0.78
C ILE A 70 -8.28 8.87 -1.33
N GLU A 71 -9.44 9.24 -1.87
CA GLU A 71 -10.38 8.28 -2.44
C GLU A 71 -9.84 7.63 -3.71
N HIS A 72 -9.23 8.43 -4.59
CA HIS A 72 -8.54 7.91 -5.78
C HIS A 72 -7.40 6.98 -5.38
N ALA A 73 -6.60 7.38 -4.38
CA ALA A 73 -5.54 6.54 -3.86
C ALA A 73 -6.06 5.18 -3.36
N LYS A 74 -7.19 5.15 -2.62
CA LYS A 74 -7.79 3.91 -2.11
C LYS A 74 -8.35 3.00 -3.21
N ARG A 75 -8.82 3.57 -4.33
CA ARG A 75 -9.37 2.81 -5.46
C ARG A 75 -8.29 2.17 -6.32
N TYR A 76 -7.21 2.89 -6.61
CA TYR A 76 -6.19 2.47 -7.56
C TYR A 76 -5.00 1.76 -6.90
N GLU A 77 -4.64 2.09 -5.65
CA GLU A 77 -3.48 1.47 -5.02
C GLU A 77 -3.75 0.02 -4.56
N PRO A 78 -2.78 -0.88 -4.77
CA PRO A 78 -2.79 -2.18 -4.15
C PRO A 78 -2.89 -2.09 -2.60
N LYS A 79 -3.75 -2.93 -2.00
CA LYS A 79 -4.01 -2.95 -0.54
C LYS A 79 -2.75 -2.99 0.34
N HIS A 80 -1.71 -3.69 -0.09
CA HIS A 80 -0.47 -3.82 0.67
C HIS A 80 0.33 -2.50 0.78
N ARG A 81 0.11 -1.53 -0.11
CA ARG A 81 0.68 -0.18 0.00
C ARG A 81 -0.17 0.70 0.93
N LEU A 82 -1.50 0.60 0.83
CA LEU A 82 -2.42 1.28 1.75
C LEU A 82 -2.15 0.89 3.21
N ASN A 83 -1.94 -0.40 3.49
CA ASN A 83 -1.61 -0.88 4.83
C ASN A 83 -0.28 -0.31 5.34
N ARG A 84 0.73 -0.15 4.46
CA ARG A 84 2.04 0.42 4.83
C ARG A 84 1.99 1.93 5.09
N ASN A 85 1.07 2.63 4.43
CA ASN A 85 0.81 4.06 4.66
C ASN A 85 -0.20 4.30 5.82
N GLY A 86 -0.75 3.26 6.44
CA GLY A 86 -1.73 3.40 7.53
C GLY A 86 -3.15 3.78 7.10
N LEU A 87 -3.46 3.76 5.81
CA LEU A 87 -4.77 4.16 5.26
C LEU A 87 -5.81 3.03 5.26
N ALA A 88 -5.38 1.80 5.51
CA ALA A 88 -6.24 0.63 5.57
C ALA A 88 -5.77 -0.35 6.67
N PRO A 89 -6.69 -1.00 7.39
CA PRO A 89 -6.33 -1.97 8.41
C PRO A 89 -5.77 -3.25 7.78
N LYS A 90 -4.69 -3.76 8.38
CA LYS A 90 -4.13 -5.06 8.01
C LYS A 90 -5.07 -6.16 8.48
N ILE A 91 -5.64 -6.89 7.52
CA ILE A 91 -6.46 -8.07 7.81
C ILE A 91 -5.53 -9.27 7.97
N GLU A 92 -5.36 -9.74 9.20
CA GLU A 92 -4.59 -10.94 9.50
C GLU A 92 -5.47 -12.17 9.35
N LYS A 93 -5.22 -12.97 8.32
CA LYS A 93 -5.91 -14.24 8.08
C LYS A 93 -4.91 -15.33 7.73
N SER A 94 -4.97 -16.45 8.44
CA SER A 94 -4.18 -17.62 8.10
C SER A 94 -4.78 -18.37 6.90
N ARG A 95 -3.94 -18.62 5.89
CA ARG A 95 -4.34 -19.42 4.72
C ARG A 95 -4.74 -20.85 5.10
N LYS A 96 -4.13 -21.42 6.14
CA LYS A 96 -4.44 -22.76 6.66
C LYS A 96 -5.88 -22.82 7.19
N GLN A 97 -6.23 -21.92 8.11
CA GLN A 97 -7.59 -21.86 8.69
C GLN A 97 -8.68 -21.65 7.62
N LEU A 98 -8.43 -20.83 6.61
CA LEU A 98 -9.37 -20.61 5.52
C LEU A 98 -9.58 -21.87 4.66
N LYS A 99 -8.50 -22.59 4.36
CA LYS A 99 -8.55 -23.83 3.58
C LYS A 99 -9.22 -24.97 4.34
N GLU A 100 -8.91 -25.13 5.63
CA GLU A 100 -9.52 -26.14 6.50
C GLU A 100 -11.02 -25.91 6.64
N ARG A 101 -11.45 -24.68 6.95
CA ARG A 101 -12.88 -24.32 7.00
C ARG A 101 -13.59 -24.60 5.67
N LYS A 102 -12.97 -24.26 4.53
CA LYS A 102 -13.51 -24.54 3.20
C LYS A 102 -13.68 -26.05 2.97
N ASN A 103 -12.68 -26.85 3.33
CA ASN A 103 -12.71 -28.30 3.14
C ASN A 103 -13.72 -28.98 4.07
N SER A 104 -13.85 -28.55 5.32
CA SER A 104 -14.88 -29.04 6.24
C SER A 104 -16.29 -28.67 5.79
N ALA A 105 -16.51 -27.45 5.31
CA ALA A 105 -17.82 -27.02 4.79
C ALA A 105 -18.27 -27.81 3.55
N LYS A 106 -17.32 -28.30 2.73
CA LYS A 106 -17.62 -29.17 1.57
C LYS A 106 -18.11 -30.57 1.97
N LYS A 107 -17.73 -31.07 3.16
CA LYS A 107 -18.13 -32.40 3.64
C LYS A 107 -19.60 -32.44 4.10
N ILE A 108 -20.18 -31.29 4.46
CA ILE A 108 -21.54 -31.19 5.01
C ILE A 108 -22.56 -30.98 3.87
N ARG A 109 -23.66 -31.74 3.87
CA ARG A 109 -24.73 -31.72 2.85
C ARG A 109 -26.12 -31.51 3.48
N GLY A 110 -27.10 -31.13 2.67
CA GLY A 110 -28.50 -30.97 3.07
C GLY A 110 -28.73 -29.92 4.16
N VAL A 111 -29.75 -30.13 5.00
CA VAL A 111 -30.17 -29.21 6.09
C VAL A 111 -29.04 -28.92 7.10
N LYS A 112 -28.07 -29.82 7.26
CA LYS A 112 -26.90 -29.59 8.12
C LYS A 112 -25.99 -28.47 7.57
N LYS A 113 -25.98 -28.24 6.25
CA LYS A 113 -25.17 -27.20 5.61
C LYS A 113 -25.75 -25.81 5.84
N THR A 114 -27.07 -25.64 5.74
CA THR A 114 -27.76 -24.37 5.99
C THR A 114 -27.60 -23.94 7.46
N LYS A 115 -27.82 -24.87 8.40
CA LYS A 115 -27.61 -24.60 9.85
C LYS A 115 -26.16 -24.20 10.19
N ALA A 116 -25.16 -24.86 9.60
CA ALA A 116 -23.75 -24.53 9.82
C ALA A 116 -23.33 -23.17 9.20
N SER A 117 -23.92 -22.77 8.08
CA SER A 117 -23.65 -21.47 7.47
C SER A 117 -24.27 -20.29 8.22
N ASP A 118 -25.43 -20.47 8.85
CA ASP A 118 -26.10 -19.42 9.62
C ASP A 118 -25.38 -19.15 10.95
N ALA A 119 -24.90 -20.20 11.62
CA ALA A 119 -24.06 -20.06 12.82
C ALA A 119 -22.76 -19.26 12.55
N ALA A 120 -22.17 -19.42 11.35
CA ALA A 120 -20.99 -18.65 10.95
C ALA A 120 -21.27 -17.18 10.59
N LYS A 121 -22.53 -16.82 10.25
CA LYS A 121 -22.95 -15.45 9.94
C LYS A 121 -23.37 -14.64 11.17
N GLY A 122 -23.87 -15.29 12.23
CA GLY A 122 -24.33 -14.64 13.47
C GLY A 122 -23.22 -14.07 14.36
N GLY A 123 -21.96 -14.50 14.19
CA GLY A 123 -20.84 -14.07 15.03
C GLY A 123 -20.20 -12.71 14.71
N LYS A 124 -20.81 -11.88 13.85
CA LYS A 124 -20.33 -10.52 13.53
C LYS A 124 -21.30 -9.44 14.03
N LYS A 125 -21.48 -9.37 15.35
CA LYS A 125 -21.93 -8.13 16.03
C LYS A 125 -21.17 -8.03 17.35
N LYS A 126 -20.02 -7.37 17.30
CA LYS A 126 -19.42 -6.51 18.33
C LYS A 126 -18.19 -5.85 17.71
#